data_AF-K0NTU6-F1
#
_entry.id   AF-K0NTU6-F1
#
_cell.length_a   1.000
_cell.length_b   1.000
_cell.length_c   1.000
_cell.angle_alpha   90.00
_cell.angle_beta   90.00
_cell.angle_gamma   90.00
#
_symmetry.space_group_name_H-M   'P 1'
#
loop_
_entity.id
_entity.type
_entity.pdbx_description
1 polymer ?
#
loop_
_entity_poly.entity_id
_entity_poly.type
_entity_poly.pdbx_seq_one_letter_code
_entity_poly.pdbx_strand_id
1 'polypeptide(L)'
;MSVTKHPISSFQELESAADDSDEIHFKLGGHQWLLVDDGNPATPESKTLIDCDDPDCSQDFANTEEFISCQIDGQDLADCWEQMSEVAAWNVRFESLEEFVQAIEDGCEIQFSLGNTAFNLGDDSDQRVYRQLTYRVQEEGQERLEIKKFKDLDQLLSFEIAGKPLSKLWQKMRNVDYG
;
A
#
# COMPACT_ATOMS: atom_id res chain seq x y z
N MET A 1 -12.03 1.21 10.98
CA MET A 1 -10.88 0.82 10.15
C MET A 1 -10.33 -0.41 10.81
N SER A 2 -10.15 -1.47 10.04
CA SER A 2 -9.58 -2.70 10.59
C SER A 2 -8.13 -2.81 10.16
N VAL A 3 -7.27 -3.12 11.14
CA VAL A 3 -5.95 -3.66 10.88
C VAL A 3 -6.02 -5.16 11.07
N THR A 4 -5.83 -5.92 9.99
CA THR A 4 -5.88 -7.38 10.05
C THR A 4 -4.47 -7.95 9.95
N LYS A 5 -4.09 -8.75 10.94
CA LYS A 5 -2.85 -9.51 10.97
C LYS A 5 -3.09 -10.94 10.48
N HIS A 6 -2.35 -11.36 9.47
CA HIS A 6 -2.38 -12.71 8.91
C HIS A 6 -1.02 -13.39 9.13
N PRO A 7 -0.94 -14.40 10.01
CA PRO A 7 0.27 -15.21 10.15
C PRO A 7 0.61 -15.89 8.83
N ILE A 8 1.90 -15.92 8.49
CA ILE A 8 2.45 -16.58 7.31
C ILE A 8 3.16 -17.85 7.78
N SER A 9 2.82 -18.98 7.17
CA SER A 9 3.24 -20.31 7.64
C SER A 9 4.16 -21.05 6.67
N SER A 10 4.41 -20.49 5.48
CA SER A 10 5.40 -21.00 4.53
C SER A 10 6.04 -19.88 3.71
N PHE A 11 7.21 -20.17 3.14
CA PHE A 11 7.88 -19.23 2.23
C PHE A 11 7.02 -18.91 1.00
N GLN A 12 6.27 -19.88 0.47
CA GLN A 12 5.33 -19.65 -0.64
C GLN A 12 4.19 -18.67 -0.26
N GLU A 13 3.73 -18.72 0.99
CA GLU A 13 2.76 -17.74 1.51
C GLU A 13 3.40 -16.36 1.67
N LEU A 14 4.70 -16.27 2.01
CA LEU A 14 5.45 -15.02 2.07
C LEU A 14 5.53 -14.37 0.68
N GLU A 15 5.89 -15.14 -0.35
CA GLU A 15 5.93 -14.69 -1.75
C GLU A 15 4.59 -14.06 -2.15
N SER A 16 3.48 -14.74 -1.85
CA SER A 16 2.14 -14.25 -2.19
C SER A 16 1.76 -13.02 -1.36
N ALA A 17 2.12 -12.99 -0.08
CA ALA A 17 1.80 -11.89 0.82
C ALA A 17 2.57 -10.62 0.46
N ALA A 18 3.80 -10.72 -0.06
CA ALA A 18 4.61 -9.56 -0.42
C ALA A 18 3.94 -8.68 -1.48
N ASP A 19 3.09 -9.26 -2.33
CA ASP A 19 2.31 -8.53 -3.32
C ASP A 19 0.94 -8.05 -2.83
N ASP A 20 0.39 -8.66 -1.79
CA ASP A 20 -1.03 -8.51 -1.41
C ASP A 20 -1.26 -7.87 -0.04
N SER A 21 -0.20 -7.66 0.73
CA SER A 21 -0.23 -7.00 2.04
C SER A 21 0.32 -5.58 1.96
N ASP A 22 -0.03 -4.77 2.96
CA ASP A 22 0.51 -3.41 3.09
C ASP A 22 1.88 -3.45 3.77
N GLU A 23 2.03 -4.36 4.74
CA GLU A 23 3.29 -4.59 5.45
C GLU A 23 3.50 -6.07 5.73
N ILE A 24 4.76 -6.52 5.72
CA ILE A 24 5.16 -7.82 6.28
C ILE A 24 6.15 -7.60 7.41
N HIS A 25 5.86 -8.22 8.54
CA HIS A 25 6.70 -8.21 9.72
C HIS A 25 7.26 -9.62 9.93
N PHE A 26 8.56 -9.73 10.22
CA PHE A 26 9.17 -10.99 10.63
C PHE A 26 10.38 -10.75 11.52
N LYS A 27 10.81 -11.77 12.24
CA LYS A 27 12.07 -11.76 13.00
C LYS A 27 13.07 -12.72 12.39
N LEU A 28 14.30 -12.28 12.22
CA LEU A 28 15.42 -13.08 11.73
C LEU A 28 16.71 -12.59 12.39
N GLY A 29 17.56 -13.51 12.85
CA GLY A 29 18.83 -13.14 13.51
C GLY A 29 18.68 -12.42 14.84
N GLY A 30 17.47 -12.34 15.41
CA GLY A 30 17.16 -11.54 16.61
C GLY A 30 16.73 -10.10 16.31
N HIS A 31 16.70 -9.71 15.03
CA HIS A 31 16.27 -8.41 14.54
C HIS A 31 14.81 -8.47 14.10
N GLN A 32 14.09 -7.36 14.25
CA GLN A 32 12.76 -7.18 13.68
C GLN A 32 12.86 -6.55 12.30
N TRP A 33 12.29 -7.20 11.30
CA TRP A 33 12.28 -6.76 9.92
C TRP A 33 10.88 -6.36 9.48
N LEU A 34 10.82 -5.29 8.68
CA LEU A 34 9.61 -4.74 8.10
C LEU A 34 9.79 -4.62 6.59
N LEU A 35 8.97 -5.33 5.82
CA LEU A 35 8.81 -5.10 4.39
C LEU A 35 7.60 -4.20 4.17
N VAL A 36 7.79 -3.10 3.45
CA VAL A 36 6.72 -2.22 2.99
C VAL A 36 6.86 -1.99 1.49
N ASP A 37 5.76 -1.61 0.85
CA ASP A 37 5.86 -0.90 -0.42
C ASP A 37 6.59 0.43 -0.16
N ASP A 38 7.55 0.80 -1.00
CA ASP A 38 8.27 2.08 -0.86
C ASP A 38 7.38 3.31 -1.09
N GLY A 39 6.09 3.08 -1.34
CA GLY A 39 5.07 4.09 -1.58
C GLY A 39 5.30 4.86 -2.86
N ASN A 40 6.22 4.43 -3.73
CA ASN A 40 6.55 5.13 -4.95
C ASN A 40 5.50 4.83 -6.04
N PRO A 41 4.65 5.80 -6.42
CA PRO A 41 3.65 5.58 -7.45
C PRO A 41 4.25 5.33 -8.84
N ALA A 42 5.53 5.65 -9.04
CA ALA A 42 6.24 5.38 -10.29
C ALA A 42 6.85 3.97 -10.33
N THR A 43 7.11 3.36 -9.17
CA THR A 43 7.62 2.00 -9.02
C THR A 43 6.80 1.25 -7.97
N PRO A 44 5.51 1.01 -8.21
CA PRO A 44 4.61 0.44 -7.20
C PRO A 44 4.92 -1.02 -6.83
N GLU A 45 5.79 -1.68 -7.59
CA GLU A 45 6.28 -3.02 -7.25
C GLU A 45 7.53 -2.95 -6.37
N SER A 46 8.14 -1.77 -6.19
CA SER A 46 9.29 -1.66 -5.33
C SER A 46 8.92 -1.83 -3.87
N LYS A 47 9.81 -2.56 -3.19
CA LYS A 47 9.68 -2.91 -1.78
C LYS A 47 10.89 -2.35 -1.06
N THR A 48 10.68 -1.84 0.14
CA THR A 48 11.78 -1.52 1.05
C THR A 48 11.71 -2.48 2.23
N LEU A 49 12.79 -3.23 2.44
CA LEU A 49 13.00 -4.01 3.64
C LEU A 49 13.82 -3.19 4.63
N ILE A 50 13.31 -3.05 5.85
CA ILE A 50 13.85 -2.20 6.89
C ILE A 50 14.17 -3.08 8.10
N ASP A 51 15.40 -3.00 8.61
CA ASP A 51 15.69 -3.44 9.97
C ASP A 51 15.11 -2.42 10.96
N CYS A 52 14.10 -2.81 11.72
CA CYS A 52 13.44 -1.94 12.68
C CYS A 52 14.34 -1.60 13.88
N ASP A 53 15.35 -2.42 14.16
CA ASP A 53 16.31 -2.21 15.24
C ASP A 53 17.49 -1.33 14.79
N ASP A 54 17.75 -1.25 13.48
CA ASP A 54 18.70 -0.33 12.83
C ASP A 54 18.15 0.20 11.49
N PRO A 55 17.29 1.25 11.49
CA PRO A 55 16.63 1.74 10.27
C PRO A 55 17.56 2.29 9.19
N ASP A 56 18.82 2.58 9.51
CA ASP A 56 19.84 2.93 8.50
C ASP A 56 20.24 1.70 7.65
N CYS A 57 19.91 0.49 8.11
CA CYS A 57 20.00 -0.77 7.39
C CYS A 57 18.69 -1.08 6.66
N SER A 58 18.47 -0.38 5.54
CA SER A 58 17.36 -0.68 4.63
C SER A 58 17.88 -1.18 3.27
N GLN A 59 17.05 -1.96 2.59
CA GLN A 59 17.30 -2.47 1.24
C GLN A 59 16.08 -2.22 0.36
N ASP A 60 16.31 -1.64 -0.81
CA ASP A 60 15.27 -1.40 -1.81
C ASP A 60 15.32 -2.48 -2.89
N PHE A 61 14.16 -3.00 -3.25
CA PHE A 61 13.95 -4.00 -4.29
C PHE A 61 13.04 -3.42 -5.35
N ALA A 62 13.29 -3.69 -6.63
CA ALA A 62 12.45 -3.19 -7.71
C ALA A 62 11.11 -3.95 -7.85
N ASN A 63 11.03 -5.16 -7.30
CA ASN A 63 9.89 -6.06 -7.37
C ASN A 63 9.98 -7.15 -6.29
N THR A 64 8.91 -7.92 -6.15
CA THR A 64 8.83 -9.06 -5.22
C THR A 64 9.83 -10.18 -5.54
N GLU A 65 10.17 -10.43 -6.81
CA GLU A 65 11.17 -11.45 -7.18
C GLU A 65 12.57 -11.12 -6.63
N GLU A 66 12.96 -9.85 -6.67
CA GLU A 66 14.22 -9.38 -6.07
C GLU A 66 14.20 -9.49 -4.54
N PHE A 67 13.06 -9.19 -3.90
CA PHE A 67 12.90 -9.38 -2.46
C PHE A 67 13.05 -10.84 -2.05
N ILE A 68 12.31 -11.77 -2.68
CA ILE A 68 12.31 -13.19 -2.28
C ILE A 68 13.65 -13.88 -2.54
N SER A 69 14.46 -13.33 -3.45
CA SER A 69 15.82 -13.80 -3.75
C SER A 69 16.92 -13.00 -3.04
N CYS A 70 16.56 -12.08 -2.14
CA CYS A 70 17.54 -11.25 -1.45
C CYS A 70 18.39 -12.06 -0.46
N GLN A 71 19.46 -11.43 0.02
CA GLN A 71 20.31 -11.97 1.06
C GLN A 71 20.26 -11.11 2.32
N ILE A 72 20.11 -11.76 3.47
CA ILE A 72 20.25 -11.14 4.79
C ILE A 72 21.45 -11.83 5.46
N ASP A 73 22.43 -11.03 5.90
CA ASP A 73 23.70 -11.51 6.47
C ASP A 73 24.45 -12.55 5.57
N GLY A 74 24.30 -12.40 4.25
CA GLY A 74 24.93 -13.28 3.25
C GLY A 74 24.27 -14.66 3.11
N GLN A 75 23.09 -14.86 3.67
CA GLN A 75 22.24 -16.04 3.45
C GLN A 75 21.01 -15.66 2.63
N ASP A 76 20.63 -16.54 1.69
CA ASP A 76 19.41 -16.35 0.91
C ASP A 76 18.19 -16.33 1.85
N LEU A 77 17.24 -15.42 1.58
CA LEU A 77 16.04 -15.25 2.40
C LEU A 77 15.26 -16.57 2.54
N ALA A 78 15.17 -17.33 1.45
CA ALA A 78 14.51 -18.64 1.42
C ALA A 78 15.19 -19.67 2.35
N ASP A 79 16.52 -19.68 2.39
CA ASP A 79 17.29 -20.57 3.28
C ASP A 79 17.16 -20.16 4.76
N CYS A 80 16.81 -18.91 5.01
CA CYS A 80 16.55 -18.38 6.35
C CYS A 80 15.15 -18.71 6.89
N TRP A 81 14.24 -19.24 6.07
CA TRP A 81 12.82 -19.44 6.44
C TRP A 81 12.63 -20.17 7.78
N GLU A 82 13.35 -21.28 8.00
CA GLU A 82 13.25 -22.08 9.23
C GLU A 82 13.76 -21.34 10.48
N GLN A 83 14.53 -20.27 10.30
CA GLN A 83 15.03 -19.40 11.37
C GLN A 83 14.10 -18.20 11.61
N MET A 84 13.20 -17.91 10.67
CA MET A 84 12.26 -16.82 10.80
C MET A 84 11.20 -17.14 11.86
N SER A 85 10.75 -16.10 12.55
CA SER A 85 9.64 -16.21 13.50
C SER A 85 8.74 -15.00 13.43
N GLU A 86 7.53 -15.16 13.97
CA GLU A 86 6.51 -14.11 14.01
C GLU A 86 6.14 -13.52 12.63
N VAL A 87 6.41 -14.28 11.55
CA VAL A 87 6.13 -13.87 10.17
C VAL A 87 4.63 -13.61 10.00
N ALA A 88 4.28 -12.37 9.64
CA ALA A 88 2.90 -11.99 9.46
C ALA A 88 2.75 -10.81 8.50
N ALA A 89 1.73 -10.90 7.66
CA ALA A 89 1.25 -9.80 6.83
C ALA A 89 0.23 -8.95 7.59
N TRP A 90 0.26 -7.65 7.34
CA TRP A 90 -0.67 -6.67 7.86
C TRP A 90 -1.40 -5.99 6.71
N ASN A 91 -2.70 -5.77 6.92
CA ASN A 91 -3.56 -5.08 5.97
C ASN A 91 -4.41 -4.06 6.72
N VAL A 92 -4.35 -2.82 6.28
CA VAL A 92 -5.11 -1.67 6.76
C VAL A 92 -6.21 -1.38 5.74
N ARG A 93 -7.46 -1.60 6.14
CA ARG A 93 -8.61 -1.46 5.23
C ARG A 93 -9.81 -0.86 5.96
N PHE A 94 -10.68 -0.23 5.17
CA PHE A 94 -12.05 0.08 5.60
C PHE A 94 -12.84 -1.23 5.75
N GLU A 95 -13.64 -1.33 6.81
CA GLU A 95 -14.44 -2.53 7.10
C GLU A 95 -15.68 -2.62 6.21
N SER A 96 -16.15 -1.48 5.71
CA SER A 96 -17.31 -1.40 4.84
C SER A 96 -17.26 -0.18 3.92
N LEU A 97 -18.14 -0.14 2.92
CA LEU A 97 -18.31 1.04 2.07
C LEU A 97 -18.80 2.24 2.91
N GLU A 98 -19.68 1.99 3.88
CA GLU A 98 -20.21 3.01 4.78
C GLU A 98 -19.09 3.65 5.60
N GLU A 99 -18.11 2.87 6.08
CA GLU A 99 -16.96 3.41 6.79
C GLU A 99 -16.09 4.31 5.89
N PHE A 100 -15.78 3.85 4.68
CA PHE A 100 -15.05 4.63 3.70
C PHE A 100 -15.77 5.95 3.38
N VAL A 101 -17.08 5.90 3.17
CA VAL A 101 -17.91 7.09 2.91
C VAL A 101 -17.92 8.02 4.11
N GLN A 102 -18.06 7.49 5.33
CA GLN A 102 -18.06 8.32 6.54
C GLN A 102 -16.73 9.06 6.71
N ALA A 103 -15.59 8.41 6.46
CA ALA A 103 -14.28 9.07 6.49
C ALA A 103 -14.20 10.22 5.47
N ILE A 104 -14.76 10.04 4.28
CA ILE A 104 -14.86 11.11 3.29
C ILE A 104 -15.73 12.25 3.83
N GLU A 105 -16.91 11.96 4.37
CA GLU A 105 -17.84 12.98 4.88
C GLU A 105 -17.27 13.75 6.08
N ASP A 106 -16.47 13.10 6.91
CA ASP A 106 -15.82 13.66 8.09
C ASP A 106 -14.70 14.66 7.75
N GLY A 107 -14.26 14.70 6.48
CA GLY A 107 -13.19 15.61 6.05
C GLY A 107 -11.80 15.01 6.07
N CYS A 108 -11.67 13.70 6.28
CA CYS A 108 -10.36 13.07 6.33
C CYS A 108 -9.65 13.17 4.98
N GLU A 109 -8.35 13.44 5.01
CA GLU A 109 -7.48 13.16 3.87
C GLU A 109 -7.25 11.65 3.83
N ILE A 110 -7.54 10.99 2.70
CA ILE A 110 -7.41 9.54 2.55
C ILE A 110 -6.37 9.24 1.48
N GLN A 111 -5.28 8.62 1.90
CA GLN A 111 -4.23 8.09 1.03
C GLN A 111 -4.47 6.60 0.82
N PHE A 112 -4.35 6.12 -0.42
CA PHE A 112 -4.52 4.71 -0.74
C PHE A 112 -3.89 4.37 -2.10
N SER A 113 -3.61 3.10 -2.32
CA SER A 113 -3.19 2.54 -3.59
C SER A 113 -4.27 1.66 -4.21
N LEU A 114 -4.44 1.76 -5.54
CA LEU A 114 -5.23 0.80 -6.32
C LEU A 114 -4.38 0.26 -7.46
N GLY A 115 -4.03 -1.03 -7.35
CA GLY A 115 -2.99 -1.62 -8.18
C GLY A 115 -1.72 -0.80 -8.04
N ASN A 116 -1.26 -0.25 -9.16
CA ASN A 116 0.04 0.37 -9.31
C ASN A 116 0.00 1.91 -9.19
N THR A 117 -1.12 2.48 -8.74
CA THR A 117 -1.28 3.93 -8.63
C THR A 117 -1.61 4.31 -7.20
N ALA A 118 -0.80 5.20 -6.61
CA ALA A 118 -1.11 5.86 -5.36
C ALA A 118 -2.04 7.06 -5.61
N PHE A 119 -3.04 7.18 -4.76
CA PHE A 119 -4.05 8.22 -4.79
C PHE A 119 -4.07 8.95 -3.45
N ASN A 120 -4.32 10.26 -3.53
CA ASN A 120 -4.65 11.08 -2.38
C ASN A 120 -6.02 11.72 -2.62
N LEU A 121 -7.00 11.36 -1.80
CA LEU A 121 -8.32 11.95 -1.76
C LEU A 121 -8.39 12.95 -0.61
N GLY A 122 -8.54 14.23 -0.95
CA GLY A 122 -8.58 15.28 0.06
C GLY A 122 -9.41 16.49 -0.36
N ASP A 123 -9.26 17.55 0.41
CA ASP A 123 -9.91 18.84 0.14
C ASP A 123 -9.24 19.63 -0.98
N ASP A 124 -10.00 20.54 -1.57
CA ASP A 124 -9.50 21.57 -2.48
C ASP A 124 -9.76 22.95 -1.84
N SER A 125 -8.84 23.89 -2.06
CA SER A 125 -9.01 25.29 -1.64
C SER A 125 -10.22 26.00 -2.26
N ASP A 126 -10.78 25.48 -3.36
CA ASP A 126 -11.98 25.97 -4.02
C ASP A 126 -13.24 25.44 -3.33
N GLN A 127 -13.98 26.35 -2.69
CA GLN A 127 -15.24 26.06 -1.98
C GLN A 127 -16.36 25.46 -2.86
N ARG A 128 -16.18 25.40 -4.19
CA ARG A 128 -17.13 24.75 -5.13
C ARG A 128 -16.81 23.28 -5.38
N VAL A 129 -15.72 22.78 -4.83
CA VAL A 129 -15.25 21.40 -4.95
C VAL A 129 -15.58 20.69 -3.64
N TYR A 130 -16.26 19.56 -3.74
CA TYR A 130 -16.53 18.70 -2.58
C TYR A 130 -15.26 17.99 -2.13
N ARG A 131 -14.60 17.30 -3.07
CA ARG A 131 -13.33 16.58 -2.86
C ARG A 131 -12.51 16.58 -4.14
N GLN A 132 -11.21 16.37 -4.02
CA GLN A 132 -10.33 16.13 -5.15
C GLN A 132 -9.54 14.83 -4.96
N LEU A 133 -9.32 14.11 -6.05
CA LEU A 133 -8.46 12.95 -6.12
C LEU A 133 -7.21 13.32 -6.92
N THR A 134 -6.06 13.22 -6.28
CA THR A 134 -4.75 13.51 -6.86
C THR A 134 -3.97 12.22 -7.02
N TYR A 135 -3.38 12.01 -8.19
CA TYR A 135 -2.57 10.82 -8.47
C TYR A 135 -1.57 11.08 -9.59
N ARG A 136 -0.53 10.27 -9.68
CA ARG A 136 0.49 10.40 -10.72
C ARG A 136 0.24 9.41 -11.85
N VAL A 137 0.55 9.85 -13.06
CA VAL A 137 0.42 9.04 -14.28
C VAL A 137 1.71 9.13 -15.06
N GLN A 138 2.19 7.99 -15.57
CA GLN A 138 3.27 7.96 -16.55
C GLN A 138 2.68 7.86 -17.96
N GLU A 139 3.02 8.83 -18.81
CA GLU A 139 2.74 8.80 -20.24
C GLU A 139 4.04 9.16 -20.97
N GLU A 140 4.45 8.32 -21.92
CA GLU A 140 5.63 8.56 -22.78
C GLU A 140 6.94 8.85 -22.02
N GLY A 141 7.11 8.26 -20.83
CA GLY A 141 8.30 8.46 -19.99
C GLY A 141 8.32 9.77 -19.21
N GLN A 142 7.20 10.51 -19.19
CA GLN A 142 7.02 11.68 -18.34
C GLN A 142 6.00 11.39 -17.23
N GLU A 143 6.35 11.75 -16.00
CA GLU A 143 5.46 11.72 -14.86
C GLU A 143 4.66 13.01 -14.82
N ARG A 144 3.32 12.90 -14.80
CA ARG A 144 2.42 14.04 -14.59
C ARG A 144 1.51 13.81 -13.39
N LEU A 145 1.22 14.90 -12.69
CA LEU A 145 0.23 14.92 -11.63
C LEU A 145 -1.15 15.17 -12.24
N GLU A 146 -2.08 14.22 -12.07
CA GLU A 146 -3.49 14.36 -12.39
C GLU A 146 -4.27 14.80 -11.16
N ILE A 147 -5.21 15.72 -11.36
CA ILE A 147 -6.13 16.18 -10.33
C ILE A 147 -7.55 16.07 -10.89
N LYS A 148 -8.40 15.26 -10.24
CA LYS A 148 -9.83 15.15 -10.54
C LYS A 148 -10.63 15.77 -9.41
N LYS A 149 -11.53 16.68 -9.75
CA LYS A 149 -12.34 17.44 -8.79
C LYS A 149 -13.79 17.00 -8.89
N PHE A 150 -14.42 16.75 -7.75
CA PHE A 150 -15.79 16.26 -7.64
C PHE A 150 -16.65 17.30 -6.95
N LYS A 151 -17.88 17.49 -7.42
CA LYS A 151 -18.81 18.49 -6.86
C LYS A 151 -19.66 17.93 -5.73
N ASP A 152 -19.75 16.62 -5.63
CA ASP A 152 -20.57 15.88 -4.67
C ASP A 152 -20.01 14.46 -4.50
N LEU A 153 -20.52 13.76 -3.48
CA LEU A 153 -20.13 12.39 -3.16
C LEU A 153 -20.51 11.40 -4.28
N ASP A 154 -21.64 11.60 -4.95
CA ASP A 154 -22.11 10.71 -6.02
C ASP A 154 -21.14 10.69 -7.21
N GLN A 155 -20.65 11.86 -7.62
CA GLN A 155 -19.63 11.98 -8.66
C GLN A 155 -18.31 11.31 -8.27
N LEU A 156 -17.89 11.48 -7.01
CA LEU A 156 -16.70 10.84 -6.48
C LEU A 156 -16.83 9.31 -6.48
N LEU A 157 -17.92 8.78 -5.92
CA LEU A 157 -18.15 7.34 -5.80
C LEU A 157 -18.39 6.65 -7.15
N SER A 158 -18.82 7.40 -8.15
CA SER A 158 -19.01 6.94 -9.54
C SER A 158 -17.76 7.13 -10.40
N PHE A 159 -16.71 7.79 -9.91
CA PHE A 159 -15.47 7.97 -10.65
C PHE A 159 -14.85 6.61 -10.99
N GLU A 160 -14.57 6.38 -12.27
CA GLU A 160 -14.05 5.12 -12.75
C GLU A 160 -12.51 5.12 -12.78
N ILE A 161 -11.93 4.10 -12.14
CA ILE A 161 -10.52 3.76 -12.25
C ILE A 161 -10.44 2.38 -12.88
N ALA A 162 -9.73 2.27 -14.00
CA ALA A 162 -9.65 1.05 -14.81
C ALA A 162 -11.05 0.43 -15.13
N GLY A 163 -12.04 1.28 -15.43
CA GLY A 163 -13.40 0.88 -15.80
C GLY A 163 -14.26 0.36 -14.64
N LYS A 164 -13.87 0.60 -13.38
CA LYS A 164 -14.68 0.29 -12.20
C LYS A 164 -14.87 1.53 -11.34
N PRO A 165 -16.09 1.79 -10.83
CA PRO A 165 -16.34 2.94 -9.98
C PRO A 165 -15.66 2.78 -8.61
N LEU A 166 -15.26 3.90 -8.02
CA LEU A 166 -14.58 3.95 -6.71
C LEU A 166 -15.38 3.23 -5.60
N SER A 167 -16.71 3.35 -5.64
CA SER A 167 -17.65 2.61 -4.76
C SER A 167 -17.56 1.08 -4.83
N LYS A 168 -16.86 0.53 -5.84
CA LYS A 168 -16.56 -0.91 -5.98
C LYS A 168 -15.09 -1.25 -5.81
N LEU A 169 -14.23 -0.24 -5.69
CA LEU A 169 -12.79 -0.41 -5.58
C LEU A 169 -12.28 -0.27 -4.15
N TRP A 170 -13.06 0.29 -3.21
CA TRP A 170 -12.66 0.45 -1.81
C TRP A 170 -12.11 -0.82 -1.15
N GLN A 171 -12.66 -2.01 -1.47
CA GLN A 171 -12.18 -3.30 -0.93
C GLN A 171 -10.80 -3.72 -1.44
N LYS A 172 -10.36 -3.11 -2.54
CA LYS A 172 -9.08 -3.38 -3.21
C LYS A 172 -8.04 -2.31 -2.90
N MET A 173 -8.40 -1.29 -2.11
CA MET A 173 -7.46 -0.29 -1.65
C MET A 173 -6.43 -0.97 -0.74
N ARG A 174 -5.18 -0.54 -0.92
CA ARG A 174 -4.01 -0.94 -0.13
C ARG A 174 -3.32 0.31 0.39
N ASN A 175 -2.41 0.15 1.36
CA ASN A 175 -1.64 1.24 1.96
C ASN A 175 -2.56 2.39 2.39
N VAL A 176 -3.69 2.04 3.02
CA VAL A 176 -4.71 3.01 3.40
C VAL A 176 -4.25 3.76 4.64
N ASP A 177 -4.16 5.07 4.54
CA ASP A 177 -3.94 5.98 5.66
C ASP A 177 -4.96 7.12 5.60
N TYR A 178 -5.45 7.59 6.75
CA TYR A 178 -6.27 8.79 6.79
C TYR A 178 -6.13 9.58 8.09
N GLY A 179 -6.22 10.90 7.98
CA GLY A 179 -6.07 11.85 9.10
C GLY A 179 -6.89 13.12 8.96
#